data_AF-A0A0C2IVL0-F1
#
_entry.id   AF-A0A0C2IVL0-F1
#
_cell.length_a   1.000
_cell.length_b   1.000
_cell.length_c   1.000
_cell.angle_alpha   90.00
_cell.angle_beta   90.00
_cell.angle_gamma   90.00
#
_symmetry.space_group_name_H-M   'P 1'
#
loop_
_entity.id
_entity.type
_entity.pdbx_description
1 polymer ?
#
loop_
_entity_poly.entity_id
_entity_poly.type
_entity_poly.pdbx_seq_one_letter_code
_entity_poly.pdbx_strand_id
1 'polypeptide(L)'
;MIIQDDLDGAEKFTEYVIDILPTCRSTKWLVAEYYEHIITIFEHSKDLDPDKIYLDKYKLKLAENVFLHRHYKWSLKLFTQIIEGNKDKSSQKDFVTRCCVCGSLAAILSKGIHARKKLEKFSKLYDDFDQSCQYMLLNKIIEYWQKRDIEMLENTVFLLE
;
A
#
# COMPACT_ATOMS: atom_id res chain seq x y z
N MET A 1 24.79 5.46 -29.40
CA MET A 1 23.60 6.32 -29.24
C MET A 1 22.95 5.89 -27.94
N ILE A 2 23.11 6.70 -26.90
CA ILE A 2 22.67 6.40 -25.54
C ILE A 2 21.16 6.59 -25.54
N ILE A 3 20.40 5.52 -25.33
CA ILE A 3 18.95 5.61 -25.09
C ILE A 3 18.83 6.17 -23.68
N GLN A 4 18.74 7.48 -23.62
CA GLN A 4 18.60 8.24 -22.39
C GLN A 4 17.11 8.21 -22.00
N ASP A 5 16.81 7.46 -20.95
CA ASP A 5 15.77 7.72 -19.93
C ASP A 5 14.44 8.35 -20.38
N ASP A 6 13.64 7.66 -21.19
CA ASP A 6 12.20 7.95 -21.27
C ASP A 6 11.43 7.21 -20.16
N LEU A 7 11.83 7.47 -18.90
CA LEU A 7 11.16 6.94 -17.72
C LEU A 7 9.70 7.40 -17.63
N ASP A 8 9.40 8.58 -18.18
CA ASP A 8 8.06 9.18 -18.22
C ASP A 8 7.15 8.47 -19.24
N GLY A 9 7.70 8.10 -20.40
CA GLY A 9 7.03 7.24 -21.39
C GLY A 9 6.79 5.83 -20.85
N ALA A 10 7.75 5.28 -20.09
CA ALA A 10 7.59 4.00 -19.41
C ALA A 10 6.49 4.05 -18.34
N GLU A 11 6.42 5.12 -17.52
CA GLU A 11 5.36 5.33 -16.52
C GLU A 11 3.98 5.43 -17.20
N LYS A 12 3.84 6.26 -18.25
CA LYS A 12 2.57 6.41 -19.00
C LYS A 12 2.11 5.12 -19.67
N PHE A 13 3.02 4.37 -20.28
CA PHE A 13 2.69 3.08 -20.89
C PHE A 13 2.32 2.04 -19.84
N THR A 14 3.01 2.06 -18.70
CA THR A 14 2.70 1.22 -17.55
C THR A 14 1.28 1.51 -17.08
N GLU A 15 0.97 2.78 -16.79
CA GLU A 15 -0.37 3.21 -16.34
C GLU A 15 -1.46 2.82 -17.34
N TYR A 16 -1.22 2.99 -18.64
CA TYR A 16 -2.13 2.57 -19.70
C TYR A 16 -2.42 1.05 -19.68
N VAL A 17 -1.38 0.22 -19.55
CA VAL A 17 -1.53 -1.23 -19.46
C VAL A 17 -2.27 -1.64 -18.18
N ILE A 18 -2.01 -0.95 -17.08
CA ILE A 18 -2.67 -1.16 -15.78
C ILE A 18 -4.15 -0.78 -15.81
N ASP A 19 -4.55 0.23 -16.58
CA ASP A 19 -5.97 0.60 -16.69
C ASP A 19 -6.76 -0.41 -17.53
N ILE A 20 -6.09 -1.06 -18.48
CA ILE A 20 -6.73 -2.02 -19.39
C ILE A 20 -6.80 -3.42 -18.77
N LEU A 21 -5.74 -3.89 -18.11
CA LEU A 21 -5.65 -5.26 -17.58
C LEU A 21 -6.79 -5.68 -16.60
N PRO A 22 -7.33 -4.80 -15.73
CA PRO A 22 -8.44 -5.13 -14.83
C PRO A 22 -9.77 -5.39 -15.54
N THR A 23 -9.95 -4.84 -16.75
CA THR A 23 -11.15 -5.06 -17.57
C THR A 23 -11.22 -6.50 -18.10
N CYS A 24 -10.08 -7.18 -18.18
CA CYS A 24 -9.98 -8.58 -18.52
C CYS A 24 -10.08 -9.45 -17.25
N ARG A 25 -11.19 -10.21 -17.11
CA ARG A 25 -11.43 -11.06 -15.93
C ARG A 25 -10.36 -12.14 -15.70
N SER A 26 -9.67 -12.57 -16.75
CA SER A 26 -8.64 -13.62 -16.73
C SER A 26 -7.22 -13.12 -16.40
N THR A 27 -7.00 -11.81 -16.29
CA THR A 27 -5.65 -11.20 -16.23
C THR A 27 -5.34 -10.50 -14.90
N LYS A 28 -6.18 -10.69 -13.88
CA LYS A 28 -6.00 -10.07 -12.54
C LYS A 28 -4.66 -10.38 -11.91
N TRP A 29 -4.15 -11.60 -12.10
CA TRP A 29 -2.85 -12.02 -11.60
C TRP A 29 -1.69 -11.47 -12.44
N LEU A 30 -1.92 -11.20 -13.74
CA LEU A 30 -0.89 -10.63 -14.63
C LEU A 30 -0.48 -9.22 -14.19
N VAL A 31 -1.37 -8.44 -13.58
CA VAL A 31 -1.03 -7.11 -13.04
C VAL A 31 -0.06 -7.25 -11.87
N ALA A 32 -0.28 -8.21 -10.97
CA ALA A 32 0.63 -8.47 -9.87
C ALA A 32 1.99 -8.98 -10.37
N GLU A 33 1.99 -9.96 -11.28
CA GLU A 33 3.21 -10.50 -11.91
C GLU A 33 4.00 -9.40 -12.64
N TYR A 34 3.30 -8.51 -13.34
CA TYR A 34 3.91 -7.37 -14.01
C TYR A 34 4.67 -6.48 -13.02
N TYR A 35 4.03 -6.05 -11.92
CA TYR A 35 4.72 -5.22 -10.93
C TYR A 35 5.83 -5.96 -10.20
N GLU A 36 5.66 -7.25 -9.88
CA GLU A 36 6.73 -8.07 -9.30
C GLU A 36 7.94 -8.10 -10.23
N HIS A 37 7.72 -8.24 -11.53
CA HIS A 37 8.78 -8.25 -12.52
C HIS A 37 9.51 -6.91 -12.58
N ILE A 38 8.78 -5.80 -12.63
CA ILE A 38 9.35 -4.45 -12.62
C ILE A 38 10.16 -4.19 -11.34
N ILE A 39 9.61 -4.52 -10.17
CA ILE A 39 10.30 -4.41 -8.88
C ILE A 39 11.59 -5.23 -8.89
N THR A 40 11.55 -6.47 -9.40
CA THR A 40 12.72 -7.35 -9.49
C THR A 40 13.81 -6.74 -10.36
N ILE A 41 13.45 -6.19 -11.53
CA ILE A 41 14.41 -5.52 -12.42
C ILE A 41 15.09 -4.36 -11.69
N PHE A 42 14.32 -3.51 -11.03
CA PHE A 42 14.86 -2.35 -10.31
C PHE A 42 15.71 -2.73 -9.09
N GLU A 43 15.35 -3.77 -8.34
CA GLU A 43 16.12 -4.23 -7.18
C GLU A 43 17.47 -4.89 -7.55
N HIS A 44 17.57 -5.47 -8.76
CA HIS A 44 18.79 -6.17 -9.22
C HIS A 44 19.69 -5.32 -10.12
N SER A 45 19.23 -4.15 -10.56
CA SER A 45 20.07 -3.24 -11.35
C SER A 45 21.10 -2.56 -10.45
N LYS A 46 22.38 -2.74 -10.77
CA LYS A 46 23.51 -2.08 -10.07
C LYS A 46 23.75 -0.64 -10.54
N ASP A 47 23.21 -0.28 -11.70
CA ASP A 47 23.52 0.98 -12.41
C ASP A 47 22.33 1.93 -12.51
N LEU A 48 21.14 1.49 -12.10
CA LEU A 48 20.03 2.41 -11.89
C LEU A 48 20.19 2.92 -10.45
N ASP A 49 20.37 4.23 -10.28
CA ASP A 49 19.89 4.93 -9.10
C ASP A 49 18.49 5.45 -9.44
N PRO A 50 17.47 4.58 -9.57
CA PRO A 50 16.13 5.08 -9.73
C PRO A 50 15.81 5.63 -8.34
N ASP A 51 15.60 6.94 -8.22
CA ASP A 51 15.17 7.57 -6.98
C ASP A 51 14.27 6.58 -6.23
N LYS A 52 14.68 6.11 -5.04
CA LYS A 52 13.99 5.02 -4.30
C LYS A 52 12.46 5.18 -4.26
N ILE A 53 12.02 6.43 -4.40
CA ILE A 53 10.67 6.89 -4.69
C ILE A 53 9.95 6.07 -5.78
N TYR A 54 10.54 5.80 -6.94
CA TYR A 54 9.92 5.04 -8.03
C TYR A 54 9.71 3.57 -7.65
N LEU A 55 10.70 2.95 -7.01
CA LEU A 55 10.57 1.58 -6.52
C LEU A 55 9.44 1.46 -5.49
N ASP A 56 9.35 2.42 -4.58
CA ASP A 56 8.29 2.46 -3.56
C ASP A 56 6.91 2.72 -4.16
N LYS A 57 6.81 3.52 -5.24
CA LYS A 57 5.57 3.67 -6.02
C LYS A 57 5.12 2.35 -6.64
N TYR A 58 6.00 1.60 -7.28
CA TYR A 58 5.65 0.28 -7.84
C TYR A 58 5.26 -0.73 -6.75
N LYS A 59 5.96 -0.71 -5.61
CA LYS A 59 5.59 -1.52 -4.44
C LYS A 59 4.22 -1.15 -3.90
N LEU A 60 3.88 0.14 -3.86
CA LEU A 60 2.54 0.60 -3.46
C LEU A 60 1.48 0.06 -4.40
N LYS A 61 1.68 0.20 -5.71
CA LYS A 61 0.71 -0.28 -6.70
C LYS A 61 0.52 -1.79 -6.65
N LEU A 62 1.59 -2.57 -6.46
CA LEU A 62 1.50 -4.00 -6.21
C LEU A 62 0.70 -4.27 -4.93
N ALA A 63 1.02 -3.57 -3.84
CA ALA A 63 0.34 -3.74 -2.55
C ALA A 63 -1.16 -3.49 -2.63
N GLU A 64 -1.59 -2.48 -3.38
CA GLU A 64 -2.98 -2.15 -3.66
C GLU A 64 -3.66 -3.21 -4.53
N ASN A 65 -3.00 -3.66 -5.59
CA ASN A 65 -3.54 -4.71 -6.45
C ASN A 65 -3.78 -6.01 -5.67
N VAL A 66 -2.79 -6.48 -4.92
CA VAL A 66 -2.92 -7.70 -4.11
C VAL A 66 -3.92 -7.52 -2.96
N PHE A 67 -4.10 -6.29 -2.45
CA PHE A 67 -5.15 -5.96 -1.48
C PHE A 67 -6.54 -6.17 -2.07
N LEU A 68 -6.81 -5.61 -3.27
CA LEU A 68 -8.09 -5.74 -3.97
C LEU A 68 -8.43 -7.20 -4.26
N HIS A 69 -7.42 -8.04 -4.46
CA HIS A 69 -7.55 -9.48 -4.66
C HIS A 69 -7.57 -10.30 -3.35
N ARG A 70 -7.76 -9.64 -2.20
CA ARG A 70 -7.89 -10.27 -0.87
C ARG A 70 -6.64 -11.02 -0.41
N HIS A 71 -5.48 -10.79 -1.02
CA HIS A 71 -4.18 -11.29 -0.56
C HIS A 71 -3.61 -10.39 0.55
N TYR A 72 -4.41 -10.15 1.60
CA TYR A 72 -4.14 -9.15 2.63
C TYR A 72 -2.83 -9.37 3.40
N LYS A 73 -2.39 -10.62 3.60
CA LYS A 73 -1.10 -10.92 4.25
C LYS A 73 0.08 -10.42 3.42
N TRP A 74 -0.01 -10.57 2.10
CA TRP A 74 1.04 -10.14 1.18
C TRP A 74 1.02 -8.61 1.03
N SER A 75 -0.16 -8.04 0.82
CA SER A 75 -0.37 -6.59 0.83
C SER A 75 0.23 -5.93 2.07
N LEU A 76 -0.05 -6.49 3.26
CA LEU A 76 0.50 -6.02 4.53
C LEU A 76 2.03 -6.06 4.58
N LYS A 77 2.65 -7.08 3.99
CA LYS A 77 4.11 -7.20 3.92
C LYS A 77 4.69 -6.06 3.10
N LEU A 78 4.12 -5.79 1.92
CA LEU A 78 4.56 -4.72 1.03
C LEU A 78 4.39 -3.34 1.68
N PHE A 79 3.21 -3.03 2.25
CA PHE A 79 3.01 -1.78 2.98
C PHE A 79 4.00 -1.59 4.13
N THR A 80 4.30 -2.66 4.88
CA THR A 80 5.29 -2.59 5.97
C THR A 80 6.69 -2.24 5.43
N GLN A 81 7.11 -2.82 4.31
CA GLN A 81 8.41 -2.51 3.69
C GLN A 81 8.50 -1.06 3.24
N ILE A 82 7.43 -0.52 2.64
CA ILE A 82 7.37 0.87 2.17
C ILE A 82 7.49 1.84 3.36
N ILE A 83 6.73 1.59 4.44
CA ILE A 83 6.78 2.42 5.66
C ILE A 83 8.19 2.39 6.28
N GLU A 84 8.77 1.19 6.44
CA GLU A 84 10.11 1.03 7.03
C GLU A 84 11.20 1.72 6.19
N GLY A 85 11.06 1.74 4.85
CA GLY A 85 11.98 2.41 3.93
C GLY A 85 11.87 3.94 3.87
N ASN A 86 10.77 4.52 4.38
CA ASN A 86 10.45 5.94 4.20
C ASN A 86 10.14 6.70 5.51
N LYS A 87 10.26 6.05 6.68
CA LYS A 87 9.95 6.63 8.00
C LYS A 87 10.62 7.99 8.29
N ASP A 88 11.81 8.24 7.75
CA ASP A 88 12.59 9.45 8.03
C ASP A 88 12.44 10.53 6.92
N LYS A 89 11.62 10.27 5.88
CA LYS A 89 11.48 11.16 4.72
C LYS A 89 10.26 12.06 4.87
N SER A 90 10.47 13.27 5.41
CA SER A 90 9.41 14.26 5.62
C SER A 90 8.67 14.69 4.34
N SER A 91 9.34 14.66 3.18
CA SER A 91 8.75 14.98 1.88
C SER A 91 7.70 13.96 1.40
N GLN A 92 7.57 12.82 2.06
CA GLN A 92 6.66 11.73 1.68
C GLN A 92 5.57 11.46 2.74
N LYS A 93 5.28 12.43 3.60
CA LYS A 93 4.31 12.30 4.70
C LYS A 93 2.97 11.71 4.28
N ASP A 94 2.34 12.25 3.24
CA ASP A 94 1.04 11.77 2.77
C ASP A 94 1.12 10.34 2.20
N PHE A 95 2.20 10.04 1.49
CA PHE A 95 2.46 8.72 0.92
C PHE A 95 2.64 7.65 2.01
N VAL A 96 3.46 7.93 3.03
CA VAL A 96 3.68 7.01 4.15
C VAL A 96 2.43 6.87 5.00
N THR A 97 1.71 7.97 5.26
CA THR A 97 0.42 7.94 5.97
C THR A 97 -0.59 7.05 5.27
N ARG A 98 -0.74 7.18 3.94
CA ARG A 98 -1.60 6.30 3.14
C ARG A 98 -1.19 4.84 3.29
N CYS A 99 0.10 4.53 3.24
CA CYS A 99 0.60 3.17 3.45
C CYS A 99 0.27 2.64 4.87
N CYS A 100 0.40 3.47 5.90
CA CYS A 100 0.00 3.13 7.27
C CYS A 100 -1.49 2.79 7.37
N VAL A 101 -2.35 3.55 6.68
CA VAL A 101 -3.80 3.29 6.65
C VAL A 101 -4.11 1.99 5.92
N CYS A 102 -3.66 1.83 4.68
CA CYS A 102 -3.93 0.64 3.88
C CYS A 102 -3.33 -0.62 4.52
N GLY A 103 -2.12 -0.52 5.07
CA GLY A 103 -1.50 -1.59 5.85
C GLY A 103 -2.32 -1.96 7.09
N SER A 104 -2.88 -0.98 7.80
CA SER A 104 -3.73 -1.23 8.97
C SER A 104 -5.02 -1.95 8.57
N LEU A 105 -5.68 -1.51 7.50
CA LEU A 105 -6.86 -2.21 6.95
C LEU A 105 -6.51 -3.64 6.53
N ALA A 106 -5.36 -3.86 5.88
CA ALA A 106 -4.90 -5.19 5.51
C ALA A 106 -4.66 -6.06 6.76
N ALA A 107 -4.17 -5.48 7.86
CA ALA A 107 -4.00 -6.19 9.12
C ALA A 107 -5.35 -6.56 9.77
N ILE A 108 -6.33 -5.65 9.73
CA ILE A 108 -7.71 -5.91 10.20
C ILE A 108 -8.30 -7.10 9.45
N LEU A 109 -8.25 -7.06 8.11
CA LEU A 109 -8.83 -8.08 7.25
C LEU A 109 -8.07 -9.42 7.28
N SER A 110 -6.77 -9.42 7.57
CA SER A 110 -5.95 -10.66 7.59
C SER A 110 -5.79 -11.32 8.96
N LYS A 111 -5.77 -10.53 10.04
CA LYS A 111 -5.36 -10.99 11.38
C LYS A 111 -6.37 -10.68 12.48
N GLY A 112 -7.49 -10.00 12.19
CA GLY A 112 -8.58 -9.74 13.14
C GLY A 112 -8.09 -9.22 14.49
N ILE A 113 -8.10 -10.07 15.52
CA ILE A 113 -7.71 -9.75 16.90
C ILE A 113 -6.30 -9.14 17.06
N HIS A 114 -5.36 -9.40 16.14
CA HIS A 114 -4.00 -8.85 16.21
C HIS A 114 -3.81 -7.54 15.44
N ALA A 115 -4.87 -6.99 14.84
CA ALA A 115 -4.79 -5.75 14.09
C ALA A 115 -4.31 -4.57 14.93
N ARG A 116 -4.75 -4.47 16.20
CA ARG A 116 -4.34 -3.42 17.14
C ARG A 116 -2.83 -3.34 17.32
N LYS A 117 -2.17 -4.49 17.55
CA LYS A 117 -0.70 -4.57 17.67
C LYS A 117 0.02 -4.09 16.41
N LYS A 118 -0.59 -4.30 15.23
CA LYS A 118 0.00 -3.89 13.96
C LYS A 118 -0.18 -2.39 13.72
N LEU A 119 -1.35 -1.85 14.08
CA LEU A 119 -1.62 -0.41 14.09
C LEU A 119 -0.64 0.33 15.01
N GLU A 120 -0.44 -0.18 16.24
CA GLU A 120 0.56 0.33 17.19
C GLU A 120 2.00 0.21 16.69
N LYS A 121 2.31 -0.83 15.89
CA LYS A 121 3.62 -0.94 15.24
C LYS A 121 3.80 0.19 14.23
N PHE A 122 2.77 0.51 13.45
CA PHE A 122 2.86 1.56 12.44
C PHE A 122 2.94 2.96 13.06
N SER A 123 2.22 3.25 14.14
CA SER A 123 2.42 4.52 14.86
C SER A 123 3.84 4.69 15.37
N LYS A 124 4.46 3.63 15.90
CA LYS A 124 5.87 3.66 16.31
C LYS A 124 6.88 3.75 15.17
N LEU A 125 6.47 3.35 13.96
CA LEU A 125 7.32 3.45 12.77
C LEU A 125 7.20 4.81 12.10
N TYR A 126 6.08 5.50 12.28
CA TYR A 126 5.82 6.80 11.69
C TYR A 126 5.01 7.65 12.66
N ASP A 127 5.69 8.48 13.45
CA ASP A 127 5.09 9.21 14.58
C ASP A 127 3.92 10.09 14.16
N ASP A 128 4.03 10.77 13.03
CA ASP A 128 2.95 11.59 12.44
C ASP A 128 1.63 10.83 12.23
N PHE A 129 1.68 9.50 12.13
CA PHE A 129 0.48 8.68 11.96
C PHE A 129 -0.40 8.70 13.21
N ASP A 130 0.17 8.69 14.41
CA ASP A 130 -0.61 8.53 15.64
C ASP A 130 -1.49 9.74 15.96
N GLN A 131 -1.09 10.91 15.47
CA GLN A 131 -1.83 12.18 15.58
C GLN A 131 -2.88 12.35 14.48
N SER A 132 -2.90 11.46 13.50
CA SER A 132 -3.78 11.57 12.34
C SER A 132 -5.23 11.18 12.66
N CYS A 133 -6.19 11.82 12.00
CA CYS A 133 -7.60 11.44 12.11
C CYS A 133 -7.83 10.01 11.60
N GLN A 134 -7.02 9.56 10.63
CA GLN A 134 -7.08 8.21 10.09
C GLN A 134 -6.70 7.16 11.14
N TYR A 135 -5.70 7.42 12.00
CA TYR A 135 -5.34 6.51 13.09
C TYR A 135 -6.46 6.40 14.13
N MET A 136 -7.09 7.52 14.51
CA MET A 136 -8.25 7.50 15.41
C MET A 136 -9.39 6.67 14.83
N LEU A 137 -9.65 6.83 13.53
CA LEU A 137 -10.70 6.09 12.84
C LEU A 137 -10.40 4.58 12.79
N LEU A 138 -9.17 4.19 12.47
CA LEU A 138 -8.75 2.79 12.45
C LEU A 138 -8.90 2.13 13.82
N ASN A 139 -8.64 2.86 14.91
CA ASN A 139 -8.88 2.35 16.26
C ASN A 139 -10.38 2.07 16.50
N LYS A 140 -11.27 2.96 16.07
CA LYS A 140 -12.73 2.74 16.15
C LYS A 140 -13.17 1.52 15.33
N ILE A 141 -12.68 1.41 14.09
CA ILE A 141 -12.94 0.24 13.22
C ILE A 141 -12.53 -1.06 13.93
N ILE A 142 -11.33 -1.10 14.52
CA ILE A 142 -10.85 -2.28 15.26
C ILE A 142 -11.75 -2.58 16.46
N GLU A 143 -12.16 -1.55 17.20
CA GLU A 143 -13.02 -1.70 18.38
C GLU A 143 -14.39 -2.28 18.00
N TYR A 144 -15.08 -1.70 17.02
CA TYR A 144 -16.39 -2.18 16.56
C TYR A 144 -16.30 -3.58 15.95
N TRP A 145 -15.24 -3.83 15.16
CA TRP A 145 -14.98 -5.16 14.61
C TRP A 145 -14.81 -6.22 15.71
N GLN A 146 -14.06 -5.91 16.77
CA GLN A 146 -13.87 -6.82 17.91
C GLN A 146 -15.15 -7.06 18.70
N LYS A 147 -16.00 -6.03 18.83
CA LYS A 147 -17.31 -6.10 19.49
C LYS A 147 -18.41 -6.75 18.61
N ARG A 148 -18.12 -7.00 17.33
CA ARG A 148 -19.10 -7.44 16.31
C ARG A 148 -20.28 -6.46 16.17
N ASP A 149 -20.02 -5.19 16.41
CA ASP A 149 -20.99 -4.11 16.28
C ASP A 149 -21.01 -3.62 14.82
N ILE A 150 -21.78 -4.31 13.99
CA ILE A 150 -21.81 -4.10 12.53
C ILE A 150 -22.44 -2.75 12.19
N GLU A 151 -23.47 -2.33 12.92
CA GLU A 151 -24.16 -1.04 12.72
C GLU A 151 -23.20 0.13 12.94
N MET A 152 -22.43 0.12 14.03
CA MET A 152 -21.43 1.16 14.27
C MET A 152 -20.28 1.10 13.27
N LEU A 153 -19.91 -0.09 12.81
CA LEU A 153 -18.89 -0.25 11.78
C LEU A 153 -19.34 0.39 10.45
N GLU A 154 -20.57 0.12 10.01
CA GLU A 154 -21.16 0.71 8.80
C GLU A 154 -21.25 2.24 8.90
N ASN A 155 -21.74 2.76 10.02
CA ASN A 155 -21.80 4.21 10.27
C ASN A 155 -20.41 4.87 10.26
N THR A 156 -19.39 4.17 10.77
CA THR A 156 -18.01 4.67 10.79
C THR A 156 -17.39 4.72 9.40
N VAL A 157 -17.73 3.76 8.54
CA VAL A 157 -17.28 3.73 7.13
C VAL A 157 -18.02 4.77 6.30
N PHE A 158 -19.29 5.04 6.59
CA PHE A 158 -20.07 6.08 5.88
C PHE A 158 -19.53 7.50 6.09
N LEU A 159 -18.82 7.74 7.21
CA LEU A 159 -18.16 9.03 7.50
C LEU A 159 -16.83 9.22 6.73
N LEU A 160 -16.42 8.25 5.91
CA LEU A 160 -15.21 8.31 5.08
C LEU A 160 -15.48 8.75 3.63
N GLU A 161 -16.74 8.78 3.19
CA GLU A 161 -17.17 9.32 1.88
C GLU A 161 -17.46 10.82 1.97
#